data_AF-A0A7J2XBY2-F1
#
_entry.id   AF-A0A7J2XBY2-F1
#
_cell.length_a   1.000
_cell.length_b   1.000
_cell.length_c   1.000
_cell.angle_alpha   90.00
_cell.angle_beta   90.00
_cell.angle_gamma   90.00
#
_symmetry.space_group_name_H-M   'P 1'
#
loop_
_entity.id
_entity.type
_entity.pdbx_description
1 polymer ?
#
loop_
_entity_poly.entity_id
_entity_poly.type
_entity_poly.pdbx_seq_one_letter_code
_entity_poly.pdbx_strand_id
1 'polypeptide(L)'
;MPPTVTRERLILIIDIIMFIIAIISMVLTALNFYMAGYASGGGDYIGAQNHLMHACASTAFLAVSMMWIFVRFSRNWGKRII
;
A
#
# COMPACT_ATOMS: atom_id res chain seq x y z
N MET A 1 26.02 -6.90 -20.16
CA MET A 1 25.31 -5.61 -20.00
C MET A 1 25.87 -4.92 -18.76
N PRO A 2 26.14 -3.61 -18.79
CA PRO A 2 26.65 -2.89 -17.62
C PRO A 2 25.65 -3.03 -16.45
N PRO A 3 26.14 -3.26 -15.21
CA PRO A 3 25.29 -3.61 -14.06
C PRO A 3 24.31 -2.51 -13.64
N THR A 4 24.49 -1.29 -14.14
CA THR A 4 23.63 -0.13 -13.90
C THR A 4 22.27 -0.25 -14.57
N VAL A 5 22.22 -0.75 -15.81
CA VAL A 5 20.98 -0.87 -16.61
C VAL A 5 20.05 -1.94 -16.02
N THR A 6 20.60 -3.04 -15.52
CA THR A 6 19.83 -4.10 -14.85
C THR A 6 19.26 -3.63 -13.52
N ARG A 7 20.02 -2.87 -12.73
CA ARG A 7 19.56 -2.33 -11.44
C ARG A 7 18.41 -1.34 -11.60
N GLU A 8 18.48 -0.44 -12.57
CA GLU A 8 17.42 0.55 -12.81
C GLU A 8 16.11 -0.09 -13.28
N ARG A 9 16.19 -1.09 -14.16
CA ARG A 9 15.02 -1.89 -14.56
C ARG A 9 14.38 -2.62 -13.38
N LEU A 10 15.19 -3.20 -12.50
CA LEU A 10 14.70 -3.93 -11.32
C LEU A 10 13.99 -2.99 -10.35
N ILE A 11 14.54 -1.80 -10.13
CA ILE A 11 13.92 -0.76 -9.30
C ILE A 11 12.58 -0.29 -9.91
N LEU A 12 12.50 -0.12 -11.24
CA LEU A 12 11.24 0.24 -11.90
C LEU A 12 10.16 -0.83 -11.70
N ILE A 13 10.53 -2.11 -11.79
CA ILE A 13 9.61 -3.23 -11.51
C ILE A 13 9.11 -3.18 -10.07
N ILE A 14 10.00 -2.93 -9.11
CA ILE A 14 9.62 -2.77 -7.70
C ILE A 14 8.66 -1.59 -7.52
N ASP A 15 8.93 -0.44 -8.16
CA ASP A 15 8.07 0.73 -8.08
C ASP A 15 6.65 0.44 -8.61
N ILE A 16 6.53 -0.31 -9.71
CA ILE A 16 5.24 -0.76 -10.27
C ILE A 16 4.52 -1.70 -9.29
N ILE A 17 5.22 -2.69 -8.73
CA ILE A 17 4.64 -3.63 -7.77
C ILE A 17 4.12 -2.88 -6.53
N MET A 18 4.89 -1.93 -6.00
CA MET A 18 4.50 -1.13 -4.84
C MET A 18 3.28 -0.27 -5.13
N PHE A 19 3.16 0.26 -6.34
CA PHE A 19 1.96 1.00 -6.78
C PHE A 19 0.72 0.10 -6.85
N ILE A 20 0.85 -1.11 -7.40
CA ILE A 20 -0.24 -2.09 -7.45
C ILE A 20 -0.67 -2.49 -6.03
N ILE A 21 0.29 -2.74 -5.13
CA ILE A 21 0.00 -3.04 -3.72
C ILE A 21 -0.78 -1.89 -3.08
N ALA A 22 -0.38 -0.64 -3.30
CA ALA A 22 -1.08 0.52 -2.75
C ALA A 22 -2.56 0.57 -3.19
N ILE A 23 -2.85 0.33 -4.47
CA ILE A 23 -4.22 0.32 -4.99
C ILE A 23 -5.04 -0.81 -4.34
N ILE A 24 -4.51 -2.03 -4.33
CA ILE A 24 -5.20 -3.19 -3.74
C ILE A 24 -5.46 -2.96 -2.25
N SER A 25 -4.45 -2.50 -1.51
CA SER A 25 -4.55 -2.18 -0.09
C SER A 25 -5.59 -1.11 0.18
N MET A 26 -5.71 -0.08 -0.67
CA MET A 26 -6.74 0.95 -0.53
C MET A 26 -8.15 0.38 -0.67
N VAL A 27 -8.39 -0.46 -1.70
CA VAL A 27 -9.69 -1.10 -1.93
C VAL A 27 -10.05 -2.04 -0.76
N LEU A 28 -9.09 -2.87 -0.31
CA LEU A 28 -9.31 -3.78 0.81
C LEU A 28 -9.57 -3.03 2.12
N THR A 29 -8.87 -1.91 2.34
CA THR A 29 -9.09 -1.06 3.52
C THR A 29 -10.52 -0.52 3.54
N ALA A 30 -10.98 0.05 2.42
CA ALA A 30 -12.34 0.58 2.29
C ALA A 30 -13.42 -0.49 2.49
N LEU A 31 -13.25 -1.66 1.85
CA LEU A 31 -14.20 -2.78 1.98
C LEU A 31 -14.29 -3.29 3.43
N ASN A 32 -13.16 -3.47 4.10
CA ASN A 32 -13.15 -3.96 5.47
C ASN A 32 -13.72 -2.94 6.46
N PHE A 33 -13.48 -1.64 6.27
CA PHE A 33 -14.14 -0.62 7.08
C PHE A 33 -15.65 -0.60 6.89
N TYR A 34 -16.12 -0.74 5.64
CA TYR A 34 -17.55 -0.84 5.35
C TYR A 34 -18.18 -2.05 6.03
N MET A 35 -17.58 -3.24 5.89
CA MET A 35 -18.07 -4.47 6.51
C MET A 35 -18.04 -4.40 8.05
N ALA A 36 -17.01 -3.77 8.63
CA ALA A 36 -16.93 -3.56 10.07
C ALA A 36 -18.09 -2.68 10.57
N GLY A 37 -18.40 -1.59 9.87
CA GLY A 37 -19.53 -0.73 10.19
C GLY A 37 -20.87 -1.45 10.08
N TYR A 38 -21.05 -2.23 9.02
CA TYR A 38 -22.25 -3.05 8.83
C TYR A 38 -22.45 -4.09 9.95
N ALA A 39 -21.40 -4.84 10.28
CA ALA A 39 -21.44 -5.86 11.33
C ALA A 39 -21.71 -5.25 12.72
N SER A 40 -21.06 -4.12 13.02
CA SER A 40 -21.31 -3.40 14.28
C SER A 40 -22.74 -2.86 14.36
N GLY A 41 -23.29 -2.34 13.26
CA GLY A 41 -24.68 -1.88 13.19
C GLY A 41 -25.71 -3.00 13.33
N GLY A 42 -25.36 -4.23 12.94
CA GLY A 42 -26.16 -5.44 13.13
C GLY A 42 -25.99 -6.11 14.50
N GLY A 43 -25.12 -5.59 15.37
CA GLY A 43 -24.84 -6.14 16.71
C GLY A 43 -23.81 -7.28 16.75
N ASP A 44 -23.17 -7.62 15.62
CA ASP A 44 -22.08 -8.60 15.57
C ASP A 44 -20.71 -7.91 15.77
N TYR A 45 -20.36 -7.73 17.04
CA TYR A 45 -19.10 -7.09 17.43
C TYR A 45 -17.87 -7.95 17.14
N ILE A 46 -17.99 -9.27 17.10
CA ILE A 46 -16.87 -10.18 16.79
C ILE A 46 -16.55 -10.09 15.30
N GLY A 47 -17.57 -10.15 14.44
CA GLY A 47 -17.43 -9.91 13.01
C GLY A 47 -16.84 -8.53 12.72
N ALA A 48 -17.34 -7.49 13.40
CA ALA A 48 -16.82 -6.13 13.25
C ALA A 48 -15.33 -6.02 13.61
N GLN A 49 -14.91 -6.65 14.72
CA GLN A 49 -13.50 -6.65 15.15
C GLN A 49 -12.59 -7.37 14.15
N ASN A 50 -13.03 -8.51 13.61
CA ASN A 50 -12.28 -9.23 12.58
C ASN A 50 -12.09 -8.37 11.32
N HIS A 51 -13.15 -7.72 10.84
CA HIS A 51 -13.06 -6.80 9.70
C HIS A 51 -12.13 -5.62 9.99
N LEU A 52 -12.18 -5.03 11.19
CA LEU A 52 -11.23 -3.98 11.58
C LEU A 52 -9.79 -4.47 11.59
N MET A 53 -9.52 -5.70 12.03
CA MET A 53 -8.17 -6.27 12.00
C MET A 53 -7.65 -6.39 10.56
N HIS A 54 -8.51 -6.81 9.62
CA HIS A 54 -8.17 -6.85 8.20
C HIS A 54 -7.99 -5.45 7.58
N ALA A 55 -8.80 -4.46 8.00
CA ALA A 55 -8.63 -3.07 7.60
C ALA A 55 -7.29 -2.50 8.09
N CYS A 56 -6.90 -2.79 9.33
CA CYS A 56 -5.62 -2.39 9.91
C CYS A 56 -4.44 -3.01 9.14
N ALA A 57 -4.49 -4.31 8.82
CA ALA A 57 -3.48 -4.97 8.02
C ALA A 57 -3.34 -4.31 6.63
N SER A 58 -4.47 -4.06 5.97
CA SER A 58 -4.50 -3.40 4.66
C SER A 58 -3.97 -1.96 4.73
N THR A 59 -4.27 -1.22 5.81
CA THR A 59 -3.75 0.12 6.07
C THR A 59 -2.24 0.11 6.28
N ALA A 60 -1.69 -0.89 6.96
CA ALA A 60 -0.25 -1.04 7.14
C ALA A 60 0.48 -1.26 5.80
N PHE A 61 -0.04 -2.12 4.93
CA PHE A 61 0.50 -2.31 3.58
C PHE A 61 0.37 -1.05 2.72
N LEU A 62 -0.74 -0.32 2.85
CA LEU A 62 -0.92 0.98 2.19
C LEU A 62 0.13 1.99 2.66
N ALA A 63 0.38 2.10 3.97
CA ALA A 63 1.35 3.03 4.52
C ALA A 63 2.78 2.71 4.05
N VAL A 64 3.18 1.44 4.06
CA VAL A 64 4.51 1.01 3.59
C VAL A 64 4.69 1.27 2.08
N SER A 65 3.66 0.96 1.28
CA SER A 65 3.70 1.20 -0.17
C SER A 65 3.75 2.68 -0.52
N MET A 66 2.93 3.51 0.14
CA MET A 66 2.97 4.97 -0.01
C MET A 66 4.32 5.56 0.42
N MET A 67 4.89 5.09 1.54
CA MET A 67 6.20 5.52 2.02
C MET A 67 7.30 5.19 1.00
N TRP A 68 7.30 3.99 0.43
CA TRP A 68 8.25 3.61 -0.61
C TRP A 68 8.18 4.55 -1.82
N ILE A 69 6.97 4.78 -2.34
CA ILE A 69 6.74 5.66 -3.49
C ILE A 69 7.24 7.08 -3.18
N PHE A 70 6.96 7.60 -1.99
CA PHE A 70 7.40 8.91 -1.54
C PHE A 70 8.94 9.02 -1.45
N VAL A 71 9.61 8.03 -0.86
CA VAL A 71 11.07 7.97 -0.78
C VAL A 71 11.70 7.92 -2.17
N ARG A 72 11.10 7.15 -3.08
CA ARG A 72 11.57 7.02 -4.48
C ARG A 72 11.39 8.32 -5.26
N PHE A 73 10.24 8.96 -5.12
CA PHE A 73 9.98 10.28 -5.70
C PHE A 73 11.04 11.29 -5.22
N SER A 74 11.23 11.39 -3.90
CA SER A 74 12.18 12.33 -3.29
C SER A 74 13.64 12.09 -3.73
N ARG A 75 14.07 10.82 -3.77
CA ARG A 75 15.41 10.44 -4.26
C ARG A 75 15.62 10.73 -5.74
N ASN A 76 14.60 10.53 -6.57
CA ASN A 76 14.70 10.83 -8.00
C ASN A 76 14.66 12.35 -8.27
N TRP A 77 13.99 13.13 -7.41
CA TRP A 77 13.98 14.59 -7.50
C TRP A 77 15.35 15.20 -7.16
N GLY A 78 16.02 14.69 -6.12
CA GLY A 78 17.38 15.11 -5.76
C GLY A 78 18.43 14.84 -6.85
N LYS A 79 18.20 13.84 -7.73
CA LYS A 79 19.06 13.57 -8.90
C LYS A 79 18.80 14.45 -10.11
N ARG A 80 17.68 15.20 -10.14
CA ARG A 80 17.35 16.12 -11.25
C ARG A 80 17.84 17.56 -10.98
N ILE A 81 18.26 17.87 -9.76
CA ILE A 81 18.67 19.21 -9.32
C ILE A 81 20.20 19.38 -9.33
N ILE A 82 20.95 18.30 -9.56
CA ILE A 82 22.42 18.26 -9.73
C ILE A 82 22.71 17.85 -11.17
#